data_AF-T1IYT9-F1
#
_entry.id   AF-T1IYT9-F1
#
_cell.length_a   1.000
_cell.length_b   1.000
_cell.length_c   1.000
_cell.angle_alpha   90.00
_cell.angle_beta   90.00
_cell.angle_gamma   90.00
#
_symmetry.space_group_name_H-M   'P 1'
#
loop_
_entity.id
_entity.type
_entity.pdbx_description
1 polymer ?
#
loop_
_entity_poly.entity_id
_entity_poly.type
_entity_poly.pdbx_seq_one_letter_code
_entity_poly.pdbx_strand_id
1 'polypeptide(L)'
;MGHQYFLLALLVSCVAVVLCNQSQQQLVKVVENESDKACLVENNVDLSKTFMDFQFCVQSVSQKFQLSLYLSQAPVDPVDAVVKFLCDNPALIQCIKNLQDTLSICLTEEKKQVLADQLKPIYAMMDVICEDNGQPIKDLVEKGSVCLSSKKIAILQCVQDVVSVMTPQNAETFEDFKTEEGCTNAKSIQTCVVSSLDQCEDDTASKFFNKLFDAMLSNSHCAHHVDNSNTV
;
A
#
# COMPACT_ATOMS: atom_id res chain seq x y z
N MET A 1 -21.45 -14.40 0.83
CA MET A 1 -21.19 -13.00 1.23
C MET A 1 -19.73 -12.77 1.67
N GLY A 2 -19.07 -13.68 2.40
CA GLY A 2 -17.65 -13.52 2.81
C GLY A 2 -16.61 -13.34 1.68
N HIS A 3 -16.90 -13.79 0.45
CA HIS A 3 -16.02 -13.62 -0.70
C HIS A 3 -15.92 -12.17 -1.21
N GLN A 4 -16.98 -11.35 -1.06
CA GLN A 4 -16.98 -9.95 -1.52
C GLN A 4 -16.10 -9.04 -0.66
N TYR A 5 -16.10 -9.25 0.67
CA TYR A 5 -15.26 -8.49 1.60
C TYR A 5 -13.78 -8.85 1.49
N PHE A 6 -13.48 -10.12 1.20
CA PHE A 6 -12.13 -10.55 0.90
C PHE A 6 -11.65 -10.08 -0.48
N LEU A 7 -12.55 -9.96 -1.47
CA LEU A 7 -12.27 -9.32 -2.76
C LEU A 7 -11.98 -7.82 -2.62
N LEU A 8 -12.52 -7.16 -1.61
CA LEU A 8 -12.21 -5.77 -1.24
C LEU A 8 -10.81 -5.64 -0.62
N ALA A 9 -10.45 -6.52 0.32
CA ALA A 9 -9.07 -6.62 0.82
C ALA A 9 -8.08 -7.00 -0.29
N LEU A 10 -8.49 -7.88 -1.20
CA LEU A 10 -7.75 -8.20 -2.41
C LEU A 10 -7.72 -7.05 -3.41
N LEU A 11 -8.70 -6.16 -3.46
CA LEU A 11 -8.68 -4.97 -4.30
C LEU A 11 -7.72 -3.92 -3.73
N VAL A 12 -7.68 -3.74 -2.41
CA VAL A 12 -6.66 -2.92 -1.75
C VAL A 12 -5.27 -3.53 -1.97
N SER A 13 -5.11 -4.84 -1.82
CA SER A 13 -3.84 -5.52 -2.11
C SER A 13 -3.51 -5.56 -3.61
N CYS A 14 -4.49 -5.68 -4.51
CA CYS A 14 -4.29 -5.70 -5.97
C CYS A 14 -4.01 -4.31 -6.49
N VAL A 15 -4.62 -3.26 -5.95
CA VAL A 15 -4.22 -1.88 -6.25
C VAL A 15 -2.79 -1.66 -5.78
N ALA A 16 -2.42 -2.12 -4.58
CA ALA A 16 -1.02 -2.10 -4.13
C ALA A 16 -0.07 -2.96 -5.01
N VAL A 17 -0.52 -4.13 -5.50
CA VAL A 17 0.30 -5.06 -6.32
C VAL A 17 0.41 -4.62 -7.78
N VAL A 18 -0.64 -4.03 -8.36
CA VAL A 18 -0.65 -3.48 -9.73
C VAL A 18 0.12 -2.16 -9.77
N LEU A 19 -0.02 -1.31 -8.75
CA LEU A 19 0.91 -0.19 -8.53
C LEU A 19 2.34 -0.72 -8.31
N CYS A 20 2.52 -1.87 -7.64
CA CYS A 20 3.84 -2.44 -7.41
C CYS A 20 4.55 -2.94 -8.68
N ASN A 21 3.92 -3.58 -9.67
CA ASN A 21 4.74 -4.32 -10.66
C ASN A 21 5.67 -3.41 -11.49
N GLN A 22 5.19 -2.23 -11.91
CA GLN A 22 6.02 -1.25 -12.63
C GLN A 22 6.95 -0.49 -11.69
N SER A 23 6.48 -0.12 -10.48
CA SER A 23 7.29 0.55 -9.46
C SER A 23 8.38 -0.35 -8.88
N GLN A 24 8.17 -1.66 -8.83
CA GLN A 24 9.12 -2.66 -8.34
C GLN A 24 10.34 -2.76 -9.26
N GLN A 25 10.14 -2.76 -10.59
CA GLN A 25 11.29 -2.80 -11.51
C GLN A 25 12.18 -1.56 -11.39
N GLN A 26 11.59 -0.38 -11.19
CA GLN A 26 12.38 0.85 -11.01
C GLN A 26 13.02 0.91 -9.62
N LEU A 27 12.31 0.49 -8.57
CA LEU A 27 12.87 0.41 -7.23
C LEU A 27 14.02 -0.60 -7.15
N VAL A 28 13.95 -1.75 -7.83
CA VAL A 28 15.07 -2.70 -7.94
C VAL A 28 16.29 -2.01 -8.53
N LYS A 29 16.13 -1.28 -9.64
CA LYS A 29 17.26 -0.58 -10.29
C LYS A 29 17.86 0.50 -9.39
N VAL A 30 17.03 1.29 -8.71
CA VAL A 30 17.51 2.32 -7.79
C VAL A 30 18.25 1.71 -6.62
N VAL A 31 17.71 0.65 -6.00
CA VAL A 31 18.40 -0.05 -4.91
C VAL A 31 19.70 -0.66 -5.42
N GLU A 32 19.73 -1.23 -6.62
CA GLU A 32 20.94 -1.79 -7.22
C GLU A 32 22.01 -0.73 -7.48
N ASN A 33 21.61 0.45 -7.99
CA ASN A 33 22.51 1.57 -8.27
C ASN A 33 23.09 2.20 -7.00
N GLU A 34 22.29 2.25 -5.93
CA GLU A 34 22.64 2.87 -4.65
C GLU A 34 23.32 1.88 -3.67
N SER A 35 23.38 0.60 -4.02
CA SER A 35 24.03 -0.44 -3.23
C SER A 35 25.49 -0.65 -3.62
N ASP A 36 26.30 -1.10 -2.67
CA ASP A 36 27.63 -1.64 -2.97
C ASP A 36 27.50 -2.98 -3.71
N LYS A 37 27.92 -3.01 -4.98
CA LYS A 37 27.86 -4.20 -5.84
C LYS A 37 28.71 -5.35 -5.32
N ALA A 38 29.85 -5.09 -4.68
CA ALA A 38 30.68 -6.14 -4.10
C ALA A 38 29.95 -6.77 -2.90
N CYS A 39 29.32 -5.94 -2.07
CA CYS A 39 28.47 -6.41 -0.97
C CYS A 39 27.30 -7.27 -1.46
N LEU A 40 26.60 -6.87 -2.54
CA LEU A 40 25.47 -7.65 -3.08
C LEU A 40 25.91 -9.06 -3.47
N VAL A 41 27.07 -9.18 -4.13
CA VAL A 41 27.65 -10.48 -4.51
C VAL A 41 28.07 -11.28 -3.29
N GLU A 42 28.77 -10.67 -2.32
CA GLU A 42 29.24 -11.33 -1.11
C GLU A 42 28.08 -11.89 -0.26
N ASN A 43 26.99 -11.12 -0.15
CA ASN A 43 25.81 -11.49 0.64
C ASN A 43 24.77 -12.29 -0.17
N ASN A 44 25.04 -12.60 -1.44
CA ASN A 44 24.11 -13.27 -2.35
C ASN A 44 22.72 -12.60 -2.41
N VAL A 45 22.70 -11.26 -2.41
CA VAL A 45 21.46 -10.48 -2.47
C VAL A 45 21.01 -10.35 -3.92
N ASP A 46 19.92 -11.04 -4.24
CA ASP A 46 19.19 -10.87 -5.49
C ASP A 46 17.97 -9.99 -5.24
N LEU A 47 18.04 -8.73 -5.69
CA LEU A 47 16.99 -7.74 -5.47
C LEU A 47 15.67 -8.12 -6.16
N SER A 48 15.73 -8.67 -7.38
CA SER A 48 14.53 -9.12 -8.10
C SER A 48 13.85 -10.26 -7.36
N LYS A 49 14.64 -11.24 -6.90
CA LYS A 49 14.15 -12.33 -6.05
C LYS A 49 13.61 -11.84 -4.72
N THR A 50 14.22 -10.82 -4.13
CA THR A 50 13.76 -10.21 -2.87
C THR A 50 12.32 -9.69 -2.99
N PHE A 51 11.99 -9.00 -4.10
CA PHE A 51 10.61 -8.57 -4.35
C PHE A 51 9.64 -9.72 -4.63
N MET A 52 10.09 -10.76 -5.35
CA MET A 52 9.27 -11.97 -5.54
C MET A 52 8.99 -12.66 -4.20
N ASP A 53 9.99 -12.81 -3.35
CA ASP A 53 9.86 -13.41 -2.02
C ASP A 53 8.90 -12.61 -1.14
N PHE A 54 8.94 -11.28 -1.21
CA PHE A 54 7.96 -10.41 -0.55
C PHE A 54 6.54 -10.67 -1.05
N GLN A 55 6.32 -10.73 -2.37
CA GLN A 55 5.01 -11.04 -2.95
C GLN A 55 4.51 -12.42 -2.50
N PHE A 56 5.39 -13.44 -2.53
CA PHE A 56 5.08 -14.77 -2.05
C PHE A 56 4.78 -14.79 -0.55
N CYS A 57 5.49 -13.99 0.26
CA CYS A 57 5.22 -13.85 1.68
C CYS A 57 3.79 -13.34 1.92
N VAL A 58 3.42 -12.22 1.30
CA VAL A 58 2.07 -11.63 1.42
C VAL A 58 0.99 -12.60 0.94
N GLN A 59 1.21 -13.26 -0.21
CA GLN A 59 0.30 -14.27 -0.74
C GLN A 59 0.15 -15.47 0.21
N SER A 60 1.25 -15.98 0.77
CA SER A 60 1.24 -17.11 1.69
C SER A 60 0.51 -16.76 2.99
N VAL A 61 0.73 -15.56 3.54
CA VAL A 61 0.03 -15.06 4.72
C VAL A 61 -1.48 -14.98 4.46
N SER A 62 -1.87 -14.46 3.29
CA SER A 62 -3.27 -14.40 2.85
C SER A 62 -3.90 -15.80 2.71
N GLN A 63 -3.24 -16.72 2.01
CA GLN A 63 -3.75 -18.09 1.82
C GLN A 63 -3.89 -18.85 3.15
N LYS A 64 -2.88 -18.76 4.03
CA LYS A 64 -2.93 -19.39 5.37
C LYS A 64 -4.07 -18.82 6.21
N PHE A 65 -4.29 -17.51 6.12
CA PHE A 65 -5.39 -16.87 6.81
C PHE A 65 -6.75 -17.37 6.29
N GLN A 66 -6.95 -17.43 4.97
CA GLN A 66 -8.16 -17.99 4.38
C GLN A 66 -8.43 -19.43 4.82
N LEU A 67 -7.39 -20.27 4.80
CA LEU A 67 -7.50 -21.65 5.25
C LEU A 67 -7.87 -21.73 6.73
N SER A 68 -7.29 -20.87 7.57
CA SER A 68 -7.62 -20.83 9.01
C SER A 68 -9.09 -20.46 9.26
N LEU A 69 -9.64 -19.51 8.51
CA LEU A 69 -11.06 -19.15 8.60
C LEU A 69 -11.94 -20.32 8.18
N TYR A 70 -11.63 -20.95 7.04
CA TYR A 70 -12.37 -22.10 6.53
C TYR A 70 -12.37 -23.28 7.51
N LEU A 71 -11.23 -23.56 8.16
CA LEU A 71 -11.08 -24.67 9.09
C LEU A 71 -11.64 -24.39 10.50
N SER A 72 -11.83 -23.12 10.87
CA SER A 72 -12.16 -22.74 12.26
C SER A 72 -13.49 -23.31 12.77
N GLN A 73 -14.39 -23.77 11.90
CA GLN A 73 -15.76 -24.29 12.18
C GLN A 73 -16.68 -23.38 13.01
N ALA A 74 -16.12 -22.35 13.66
CA ALA A 74 -16.81 -21.30 14.35
C ALA A 74 -17.34 -20.29 13.33
N PRO A 75 -18.54 -19.72 13.56
CA PRO A 75 -18.97 -18.55 12.81
C PRO A 75 -17.98 -17.41 13.11
N VAL A 76 -17.15 -17.08 12.13
CA VAL A 76 -16.27 -15.90 12.19
C VAL A 76 -16.99 -14.77 11.48
N ASP A 77 -17.12 -13.63 12.15
CA ASP A 77 -17.58 -12.41 11.51
C ASP A 77 -16.57 -12.03 10.40
N PRO A 78 -17.00 -11.89 9.13
CA PRO A 78 -16.13 -11.45 8.04
C PRO A 78 -15.40 -10.13 8.33
N VAL A 79 -16.00 -9.24 9.10
CA VAL A 79 -15.43 -7.95 9.51
C VAL A 79 -14.25 -8.18 10.46
N ASP A 80 -14.46 -8.98 11.52
CA ASP A 80 -13.40 -9.33 12.48
C ASP A 80 -12.26 -10.11 11.83
N ALA A 81 -12.57 -10.93 10.82
CA ALA A 81 -11.56 -11.62 10.03
C ALA A 81 -10.63 -10.64 9.29
N VAL A 82 -11.19 -9.60 8.65
CA VAL A 82 -10.39 -8.59 7.95
C VAL A 82 -9.49 -7.83 8.92
N VAL A 83 -10.02 -7.44 10.09
CA VAL A 83 -9.24 -6.75 11.13
C VAL A 83 -8.11 -7.63 11.64
N LYS A 84 -8.39 -8.90 11.97
CA LYS A 84 -7.34 -9.84 12.40
C LYS A 84 -6.25 -10.02 11.35
N PHE A 85 -6.62 -10.03 10.08
CA PHE A 85 -5.67 -10.18 8.98
C PHE A 85 -4.78 -8.95 8.79
N LEU A 86 -5.35 -7.75 8.82
CA LEU A 86 -4.62 -6.52 8.52
C LEU A 86 -3.89 -5.95 9.74
N CYS A 87 -4.46 -6.08 10.94
CA CYS A 87 -3.99 -5.41 12.15
C CYS A 87 -3.34 -6.34 13.15
N ASP A 88 -3.89 -7.55 13.33
CA ASP A 88 -3.41 -8.48 14.36
C ASP A 88 -2.46 -9.54 13.80
N ASN A 89 -2.13 -9.50 12.51
CA ASN A 89 -1.30 -10.50 11.85
C ASN A 89 0.17 -10.06 11.78
N PRO A 90 1.02 -10.46 12.74
CA PRO A 90 2.42 -10.07 12.74
C PRO A 90 3.17 -10.58 11.51
N ALA A 91 2.68 -11.64 10.84
CA ALA A 91 3.32 -12.18 9.65
C ALA A 91 3.26 -11.20 8.46
N LEU A 92 2.22 -10.36 8.37
CA LEU A 92 2.12 -9.35 7.31
C LEU A 92 3.18 -8.26 7.50
N ILE A 93 3.31 -7.74 8.72
CA ILE A 93 4.38 -6.80 9.10
C ILE A 93 5.75 -7.42 8.89
N GLN A 94 5.91 -8.71 9.19
CA GLN A 94 7.18 -9.41 9.00
C GLN A 94 7.57 -9.50 7.52
N CYS A 95 6.62 -9.63 6.59
CA CYS A 95 6.92 -9.56 5.16
C CYS A 95 7.56 -8.22 4.78
N ILE A 96 7.01 -7.10 5.27
CA ILE A 96 7.53 -5.75 4.99
C ILE A 96 8.91 -5.57 5.63
N LYS A 97 9.09 -6.02 6.89
CA LYS A 97 10.39 -5.96 7.57
C LYS A 97 11.45 -6.77 6.85
N ASN A 98 11.16 -8.00 6.46
CA ASN A 98 12.12 -8.84 5.73
C ASN A 98 12.53 -8.21 4.39
N LEU A 99 11.58 -7.58 3.69
CA LEU A 99 11.88 -6.82 2.47
C LEU A 99 12.84 -5.66 2.79
N GLN A 100 12.48 -4.81 3.75
CA GLN A 100 13.30 -3.66 4.14
C GLN A 100 14.71 -4.08 4.59
N ASP A 101 14.81 -5.11 5.44
CA ASP A 101 16.07 -5.61 5.97
C ASP A 101 16.97 -6.10 4.83
N THR A 102 16.42 -6.86 3.88
CA THR A 102 17.16 -7.38 2.74
C THR A 102 17.63 -6.28 1.80
N LEU A 103 16.76 -5.32 1.46
CA LEU A 103 17.11 -4.16 0.64
C LEU A 103 18.17 -3.26 1.32
N SER A 104 18.25 -3.30 2.64
CA SER A 104 19.15 -2.45 3.43
C SER A 104 20.57 -3.00 3.57
N ILE A 105 20.80 -4.30 3.36
CA ILE A 105 22.09 -4.98 3.69
C ILE A 105 23.29 -4.23 3.09
N CYS A 106 23.18 -3.84 1.82
CA CYS A 106 24.28 -3.26 1.06
C CYS A 106 24.15 -1.76 0.80
N LEU A 107 23.23 -1.09 1.51
CA LEU A 107 23.08 0.35 1.49
C LEU A 107 23.95 1.00 2.58
N THR A 108 24.37 2.24 2.34
CA THR A 108 24.97 3.08 3.38
C THR A 108 23.92 3.48 4.43
N GLU A 109 24.33 3.90 5.62
CA GLU A 109 23.38 4.35 6.67
C GLU A 109 22.46 5.49 6.20
N GLU A 110 22.99 6.41 5.40
CA GLU A 110 22.20 7.47 4.78
C GLU A 110 21.11 6.89 3.87
N LYS A 111 21.48 5.94 2.98
CA LYS A 111 20.54 5.34 2.03
C LYS A 111 19.54 4.40 2.70
N LYS A 112 19.93 3.73 3.79
CA LYS A 112 19.00 2.99 4.67
C LYS A 112 17.94 3.91 5.27
N GLN A 113 18.34 5.10 5.73
CA GLN A 113 17.40 6.09 6.25
C GLN A 113 16.45 6.57 5.15
N VAL A 114 16.96 6.85 3.94
CA VAL A 114 16.12 7.23 2.80
C VAL A 114 15.14 6.11 2.45
N LEU A 115 15.57 4.86 2.41
CA LEU A 115 14.68 3.71 2.20
C LEU A 115 13.62 3.61 3.29
N ALA A 116 13.99 3.80 4.56
CA ALA A 116 13.06 3.81 5.68
C ALA A 116 12.03 4.94 5.56
N ASP A 117 12.46 6.13 5.11
CA ASP A 117 11.58 7.26 4.85
C ASP A 117 10.57 6.96 3.73
N GLN A 118 10.97 6.24 2.68
CA GLN A 118 10.07 5.80 1.60
C GLN A 118 9.02 4.79 2.08
N LEU A 119 9.25 4.09 3.19
CA LEU A 119 8.30 3.13 3.78
C LEU A 119 7.33 3.77 4.79
N LYS A 120 7.62 4.98 5.29
CA LYS A 120 6.73 5.70 6.23
C LYS A 120 5.28 5.82 5.76
N PRO A 121 4.97 6.12 4.47
CA PRO A 121 3.58 6.18 4.00
C PRO A 121 2.83 4.85 4.18
N ILE A 122 3.52 3.71 4.00
CA ILE A 122 2.93 2.38 4.17
C ILE A 122 2.57 2.14 5.64
N TYR A 123 3.46 2.50 6.57
CA TYR A 123 3.18 2.38 8.00
C TYR A 123 2.04 3.32 8.43
N ALA A 124 2.02 4.56 7.96
CA ALA A 124 0.94 5.50 8.23
C ALA A 124 -0.43 5.03 7.69
N MET A 125 -0.43 4.39 6.51
CA MET A 125 -1.62 3.74 5.95
C MET A 125 -2.12 2.63 6.89
N MET A 126 -1.21 1.79 7.40
CA MET A 126 -1.57 0.75 8.36
C MET A 126 -2.09 1.31 9.68
N ASP A 127 -1.53 2.41 10.17
CA ASP A 127 -2.00 3.07 11.38
C ASP A 127 -3.46 3.54 11.23
N VAL A 128 -3.83 4.12 10.08
CA VAL A 128 -5.24 4.49 9.79
C VAL A 128 -6.14 3.26 9.71
N ILE A 129 -5.71 2.19 9.05
CA ILE A 129 -6.49 0.95 8.93
C ILE A 129 -6.76 0.35 10.31
N CYS A 130 -5.78 0.42 11.21
CA CYS A 130 -5.77 -0.28 12.49
C CYS A 130 -6.08 0.60 13.71
N GLU A 131 -6.33 1.88 13.50
CA GLU A 131 -6.80 2.82 14.51
C GLU A 131 -8.05 2.30 15.22
N ASP A 132 -8.18 2.61 16.51
CA ASP A 132 -9.34 2.25 17.33
C ASP A 132 -9.73 0.76 17.24
N ASN A 133 -8.72 -0.13 17.26
CA ASN A 133 -8.88 -1.59 17.08
C ASN A 133 -9.50 -1.97 15.73
N GLY A 134 -9.05 -1.29 14.67
CA GLY A 134 -9.49 -1.50 13.30
C GLY A 134 -10.87 -0.93 12.97
N GLN A 135 -11.41 -0.03 13.80
CA GLN A 135 -12.74 0.53 13.57
C GLN A 135 -12.93 1.13 12.16
N PRO A 136 -11.95 1.88 11.59
CA PRO A 136 -12.08 2.41 10.23
C PRO A 136 -12.29 1.34 9.16
N ILE A 137 -11.55 0.23 9.21
CA ILE A 137 -11.73 -0.86 8.25
C ILE A 137 -13.02 -1.63 8.52
N LYS A 138 -13.47 -1.74 9.78
CA LYS A 138 -14.80 -2.30 10.10
C LYS A 138 -15.92 -1.50 9.46
N ASP A 139 -15.91 -0.19 9.66
CA ASP A 139 -16.89 0.72 9.07
C ASP A 139 -16.87 0.65 7.53
N LEU A 140 -15.68 0.58 6.92
CA LEU A 140 -15.56 0.42 5.48
C LEU A 140 -16.20 -0.88 4.99
N VAL A 141 -15.98 -1.99 5.69
CA VAL A 141 -16.53 -3.30 5.32
C VAL A 141 -18.05 -3.29 5.51
N GLU A 142 -18.55 -2.80 6.64
CA GLU A 142 -19.98 -2.83 6.97
C GLU A 142 -20.80 -1.86 6.12
N LYS A 143 -20.32 -0.62 5.94
CA LYS A 143 -21.08 0.48 5.33
C LYS A 143 -20.55 0.88 3.95
N GLY A 144 -19.22 0.90 3.81
CA GLY A 144 -18.56 1.37 2.57
C GLY A 144 -18.49 0.34 1.43
N SER A 145 -18.65 -0.95 1.72
CA SER A 145 -18.40 -2.05 0.77
C SER A 145 -19.32 -2.01 -0.47
N VAL A 146 -20.57 -1.59 -0.30
CA VAL A 146 -21.54 -1.44 -1.41
C VAL A 146 -21.10 -0.33 -2.35
N CYS A 147 -20.71 0.82 -1.80
CA CYS A 147 -20.19 1.94 -2.58
C CYS A 147 -18.94 1.52 -3.37
N LEU A 148 -17.95 0.92 -2.70
CA LEU A 148 -16.71 0.47 -3.35
C LEU A 148 -16.97 -0.53 -4.48
N SER A 149 -17.91 -1.45 -4.28
CA SER A 149 -18.30 -2.41 -5.32
C SER A 149 -18.93 -1.72 -6.53
N SER A 150 -19.79 -0.73 -6.30
CA SER A 150 -20.45 0.04 -7.38
C SER A 150 -19.50 0.97 -8.14
N LYS A 151 -18.48 1.51 -7.46
CA LYS A 151 -17.51 2.47 -8.02
C LYS A 151 -16.22 1.82 -8.49
N LYS A 152 -16.09 0.50 -8.41
CA LYS A 152 -14.86 -0.25 -8.76
C LYS A 152 -14.24 0.18 -10.09
N ILE A 153 -15.03 0.34 -11.15
CA ILE A 153 -14.50 0.73 -12.47
C ILE A 153 -13.95 2.16 -12.44
N ALA A 154 -14.67 3.11 -11.83
CA ALA A 154 -14.21 4.49 -11.70
C ALA A 154 -12.91 4.57 -10.87
N ILE A 155 -12.82 3.82 -9.78
CA ILE A 155 -11.61 3.73 -8.96
C ILE A 155 -10.44 3.16 -9.78
N LEU A 156 -10.68 2.12 -10.58
CA LEU A 156 -9.64 1.55 -11.46
C LEU A 156 -9.18 2.55 -12.53
N GLN A 157 -10.10 3.36 -13.08
CA GLN A 157 -9.78 4.41 -14.04
C GLN A 157 -8.91 5.50 -13.40
N CYS A 158 -9.23 5.95 -12.18
CA CYS A 158 -8.41 6.90 -11.42
C CYS A 158 -6.94 6.46 -11.28
N VAL A 159 -6.71 5.14 -11.17
CA VAL A 159 -5.37 4.58 -11.03
C VAL A 159 -4.70 4.38 -12.39
N GLN A 160 -5.43 3.86 -13.39
CA GLN A 160 -4.88 3.62 -14.73
C GLN A 160 -4.40 4.89 -15.42
N ASP A 161 -5.09 6.01 -15.21
CA ASP A 161 -4.72 7.30 -15.80
C ASP A 161 -3.40 7.86 -15.25
N VAL A 162 -2.88 7.28 -14.16
CA VAL A 162 -1.77 7.84 -13.38
C VAL A 162 -0.60 6.85 -13.16
N VAL A 163 -0.81 5.54 -13.36
CA VAL A 163 0.24 4.48 -13.23
C VAL A 163 1.44 4.72 -14.16
N SER A 164 1.24 5.35 -15.32
CA SER A 164 2.34 5.68 -16.25
C SER A 164 3.24 6.82 -15.76
N VAL A 165 2.77 7.62 -14.79
CA VAL A 165 3.40 8.88 -14.35
C VAL A 165 3.99 8.79 -12.93
N MET A 166 3.49 7.89 -12.08
CA MET A 166 3.97 7.76 -10.69
C MET A 166 5.34 7.13 -10.51
N THR A 167 5.81 6.39 -11.51
CA THR A 167 7.14 5.80 -11.45
C THR A 167 8.01 6.51 -12.47
N PRO A 168 9.03 7.28 -12.05
CA PRO A 168 9.97 7.87 -12.98
C PRO A 168 10.55 6.74 -13.82
N GLN A 169 10.31 6.76 -15.14
CA GLN A 169 10.69 5.66 -16.03
C GLN A 169 12.23 5.45 -16.08
N ASN A 170 12.97 6.47 -15.62
CA ASN A 170 14.43 6.54 -15.60
C ASN A 170 14.95 6.88 -14.19
N ALA A 171 14.29 6.42 -13.11
CA ALA A 171 14.81 6.62 -11.76
C ALA A 171 16.16 5.90 -11.61
N GLU A 172 17.20 6.62 -11.21
CA GLU A 172 18.54 6.08 -10.95
C GLU A 172 18.88 6.09 -9.46
N THR A 173 18.27 7.02 -8.71
CA THR A 173 18.51 7.28 -7.29
C THR A 173 17.20 7.36 -6.52
N PHE A 174 17.27 7.30 -5.19
CA PHE A 174 16.09 7.48 -4.35
C PHE A 174 15.48 8.89 -4.44
N GLU A 175 16.28 9.89 -4.81
CA GLU A 175 15.82 11.27 -4.97
C GLU A 175 14.93 11.45 -6.20
N ASP A 176 15.08 10.60 -7.22
CA ASP A 176 14.25 10.65 -8.42
C ASP A 176 12.79 10.30 -8.15
N PHE A 177 12.50 9.64 -7.02
CA PHE A 177 11.13 9.41 -6.55
C PHE A 177 10.52 10.60 -5.81
N LYS A 178 11.32 11.63 -5.48
CA LYS A 178 10.86 12.81 -4.73
C LYS A 178 10.48 13.97 -5.67
N THR A 179 9.55 13.71 -6.59
CA THR A 179 9.16 14.70 -7.60
C THR A 179 7.86 15.39 -7.22
N GLU A 180 7.81 16.70 -7.47
CA GLU A 180 6.60 17.50 -7.31
C GLU A 180 5.46 17.00 -8.24
N GLU A 181 5.83 16.51 -9.43
CA GLU A 181 4.91 15.84 -10.34
C GLU A 181 4.34 14.55 -9.73
N GLY A 182 5.19 13.72 -9.13
CA GLY A 182 4.76 12.52 -8.39
C GLY A 182 3.76 12.85 -7.27
N CYS A 183 4.01 13.91 -6.50
CA CYS A 183 3.09 14.39 -5.48
C CYS A 183 1.77 14.90 -6.05
N THR A 184 1.83 15.71 -7.10
CA THR A 184 0.65 16.24 -7.80
C THR A 184 -0.22 15.10 -8.33
N ASN A 185 0.41 14.07 -8.89
CA ASN A 185 -0.26 12.88 -9.38
C ASN A 185 -0.89 12.06 -8.24
N ALA A 186 -0.18 11.87 -7.13
CA ALA A 186 -0.73 11.22 -5.95
C ALA A 186 -1.96 11.95 -5.40
N LYS A 187 -1.91 13.29 -5.35
CA LYS A 187 -3.06 14.11 -4.96
C LYS A 187 -4.21 14.03 -5.97
N SER A 188 -3.91 13.94 -7.26
CA SER A 188 -4.90 13.73 -8.32
C SER A 188 -5.62 12.39 -8.17
N ILE A 189 -4.89 11.29 -7.89
CA ILE A 189 -5.51 9.98 -7.58
C ILE A 189 -6.42 10.09 -6.37
N GLN A 190 -5.94 10.66 -5.26
CA GLN A 190 -6.75 10.85 -4.05
C GLN A 190 -8.05 11.55 -4.42
N THR A 191 -7.95 12.70 -5.11
CA THR A 191 -9.11 13.53 -5.47
C THR A 191 -10.08 12.75 -6.36
N CYS A 192 -9.59 12.03 -7.36
CA CYS A 192 -10.41 11.21 -8.25
C CYS A 192 -11.13 10.08 -7.51
N VAL A 193 -10.42 9.35 -6.64
CA VAL A 193 -10.99 8.23 -5.87
C VAL A 193 -12.03 8.75 -4.88
N VAL A 194 -11.69 9.75 -4.08
CA VAL A 194 -12.58 10.37 -3.08
C VAL A 194 -13.83 10.94 -3.77
N SER A 195 -13.66 11.72 -4.84
CA SER A 195 -14.79 12.28 -5.61
C SER A 195 -15.69 11.21 -6.24
N SER A 196 -15.14 10.07 -6.63
CA SER A 196 -15.93 8.95 -7.15
C SER A 196 -16.76 8.29 -6.05
N LEU A 197 -16.22 8.22 -4.83
CA LEU A 197 -16.87 7.62 -3.66
C LEU A 197 -17.90 8.57 -3.01
N ASP A 198 -17.68 9.89 -3.08
CA ASP A 198 -18.62 10.92 -2.59
C ASP A 198 -19.96 10.91 -3.33
N GLN A 199 -20.03 10.26 -4.49
CA GLN A 199 -21.28 10.09 -5.23
C GLN A 199 -22.18 8.99 -4.66
N CYS A 200 -21.74 8.27 -3.64
CA CYS A 200 -22.54 7.29 -2.93
C CYS A 200 -23.42 7.95 -1.87
N GLU A 201 -24.52 7.30 -1.49
CA GLU A 201 -25.41 7.79 -0.42
C GLU A 201 -24.72 7.79 0.96
N ASP A 202 -23.86 6.80 1.20
CA ASP A 202 -23.06 6.66 2.42
C ASP A 202 -21.63 7.14 2.15
N ASP A 203 -21.15 8.09 2.97
CA ASP A 203 -19.85 8.73 2.83
C ASP A 203 -18.69 7.99 3.52
N THR A 204 -18.95 6.85 4.15
CA THR A 204 -17.96 6.07 4.91
C THR A 204 -16.77 5.69 4.02
N ALA A 205 -17.04 5.24 2.79
CA ALA A 205 -15.98 4.87 1.87
C ALA A 205 -15.10 6.06 1.48
N SER A 206 -15.71 7.20 1.17
CA SER A 206 -14.98 8.41 0.79
C SER A 206 -14.13 8.94 1.94
N LYS A 207 -14.71 9.07 3.15
CA LYS A 207 -13.98 9.50 4.36
C LYS A 207 -12.82 8.58 4.69
N PHE A 208 -13.03 7.26 4.61
CA PHE A 208 -11.97 6.28 4.85
C PHE A 208 -10.80 6.50 3.88
N PHE A 209 -11.07 6.55 2.57
CA PHE A 209 -10.01 6.73 1.59
C PHE A 209 -9.36 8.11 1.67
N ASN A 210 -10.11 9.16 1.98
CA ASN A 210 -9.53 10.48 2.19
C ASN A 210 -8.53 10.49 3.35
N LYS A 211 -8.93 9.95 4.51
CA LYS A 211 -8.05 9.81 5.68
C LYS A 211 -6.81 8.96 5.37
N LEU A 212 -7.00 7.88 4.60
CA LEU A 212 -5.93 6.99 4.19
C LEU A 212 -4.90 7.71 3.30
N PHE A 213 -5.36 8.43 2.28
CA PHE A 213 -4.49 9.19 1.37
C PHE A 213 -3.81 10.36 2.08
N ASP A 214 -4.52 11.11 2.93
CA ASP A 214 -3.93 12.19 3.71
C ASP A 214 -2.80 11.67 4.60
N ALA A 215 -3.01 10.53 5.30
CA ALA A 215 -1.97 9.92 6.11
C ALA A 215 -0.73 9.50 5.29
N MET A 216 -0.94 8.91 4.10
CA MET A 216 0.18 8.55 3.21
C MET A 216 0.95 9.79 2.73
N LEU A 217 0.25 10.83 2.27
CA LEU A 217 0.85 12.06 1.76
C LEU A 217 1.59 12.82 2.86
N SER A 218 0.97 13.00 4.04
CA SER A 218 1.57 13.66 5.20
C SER A 218 2.83 12.97 5.72
N ASN A 219 2.94 11.65 5.52
CA ASN A 219 4.11 10.86 5.93
C ASN A 219 5.09 10.58 4.78
N SER A 220 4.98 11.35 3.70
CA SER A 220 5.87 11.29 2.53
C SER A 220 6.53 12.65 2.28
N HIS A 221 7.34 12.75 1.23
CA HIS A 221 7.88 14.03 0.77
C HIS A 221 6.81 14.99 0.20
N CYS A 222 5.56 14.53 0.07
CA CYS A 222 4.42 15.29 -0.46
C CYS A 222 3.58 16.00 0.62
N ALA A 223 4.07 16.13 1.85
CA ALA A 223 3.28 16.61 2.98
C ALA A 223 2.61 17.98 2.73
N HIS A 224 3.23 18.88 1.96
CA HIS A 224 2.68 20.20 1.61
C HIS A 224 1.44 20.14 0.70
N HIS A 225 1.17 19.01 0.04
CA HIS A 225 -0.04 18.81 -0.79
C HIS A 225 -1.30 18.48 0.02
N VAL A 226 -1.16 18.22 1.32
CA VAL A 226 -2.30 17.94 2.21
C VAL A 226 -2.99 19.25 2.62
N ASP A 227 -2.22 20.32 2.88
CA ASP A 227 -2.73 21.59 3.42
C ASP A 227 -3.60 22.42 2.46
N ASN A 228 -3.44 22.25 1.14
CA ASN A 228 -4.23 22.97 0.14
C ASN A 228 -5.69 22.48 0.00
N SER A 229 -6.09 21.47 0.77
CA SER A 229 -7.43 20.84 0.71
C SER A 229 -8.48 21.50 1.62
N ASN A 230 -8.06 22.35 2.56
CA ASN A 230 -8.95 23.00 3.53
C ASN A 230 -9.42 24.41 3.11
N THR A 231 -9.15 24.81 1.87
CA THR A 231 -9.55 26.11 1.32
C THR A 231 -10.15 25.96 -0.08
N VAL A 232 -11.35 25.39 -0.18
CA VAL A 232 -12.41 25.79 -1.12
C VAL A 232 -13.75 25.60 -0.45
#